data_AF-A0AAU5RV59-F1
#
_entry.id   AF-A0AAU5RV59-F1
#
_cell.length_a   1.000
_cell.length_b   1.000
_cell.length_c   1.000
_cell.angle_alpha   90.00
_cell.angle_beta   90.00
_cell.angle_gamma   90.00
#
_symmetry.space_group_name_H-M   'P 1'
#
loop_
_entity.id
_entity.type
_entity.pdbx_description
1 polymer ?
#
loop_
_entity_poly.entity_id
_entity_poly.type
_entity_poly.pdbx_seq_one_letter_code
_entity_poly.pdbx_strand_id
1 'polypeptide(L)'
;MSRTTQLRTYTVREGLLDEWVERWRGDIVPLRLKLGFEIGGAWVDRERNQFVWLLSYEGPETFAERNALYWASPEREAMGLDPDDYLLHTDDRTVEQRY
;
A
#
# COMPACT_ATOMS: atom_id res chain seq x y z
N MET A 1 7.09 6.53 20.34
CA MET A 1 7.66 6.64 18.97
C MET A 1 6.64 7.40 18.13
N SER A 2 7.05 8.18 17.12
CA SER A 2 6.09 8.94 16.31
C SER A 2 5.51 8.03 15.22
N ARG A 3 4.20 7.83 15.24
CA ARG A 3 3.47 7.14 14.18
C ARG A 3 3.50 7.98 12.90
N THR A 4 3.89 7.37 11.79
CA THR A 4 3.82 7.97 10.45
C THR A 4 2.76 7.24 9.64
N THR A 5 1.81 7.98 9.07
CA THR A 5 0.75 7.42 8.23
C THR A 5 0.85 8.00 6.82
N GLN A 6 0.77 7.13 5.81
CA GLN A 6 0.65 7.51 4.42
C GLN A 6 -0.75 7.17 3.89
N LEU A 7 -1.34 8.13 3.20
CA LEU A 7 -2.46 7.91 2.29
C LEU A 7 -1.90 7.61 0.91
N ARG A 8 -2.39 6.53 0.31
CA ARG A 8 -1.96 6.07 -1.00
C ARG A 8 -3.16 5.96 -1.91
N THR A 9 -3.10 6.65 -3.04
CA THR A 9 -4.15 6.68 -4.05
C THR A 9 -3.60 6.14 -5.35
N TYR A 10 -4.17 5.04 -5.82
CA TYR A 10 -3.75 4.37 -7.05
C TYR A 10 -4.86 4.48 -8.08
N THR A 11 -4.56 5.02 -9.25
CA THR A 11 -5.44 4.93 -10.41
C THR A 11 -5.17 3.60 -11.08
N VAL A 12 -6.13 2.70 -11.05
CA VAL A 12 -6.01 1.35 -11.61
C VAL A 12 -6.41 1.40 -13.08
N ARG A 13 -5.94 0.45 -13.88
CA ARG A 13 -6.39 0.23 -15.25
C ARG A 13 -7.86 -0.22 -15.26
N GLU A 14 -8.60 0.19 -16.28
CA GLU A 14 -10.00 -0.18 -16.44
C GLU A 14 -10.18 -1.70 -16.45
N GLY A 15 -11.18 -2.19 -15.72
CA GLY A 15 -11.48 -3.63 -15.60
C GLY A 15 -10.59 -4.42 -14.63
N LEU A 16 -9.47 -3.86 -14.15
CA LEU A 16 -8.54 -4.55 -13.26
C LEU A 16 -8.70 -4.18 -11.78
N LEU A 17 -9.66 -3.34 -11.43
CA LEU A 17 -9.83 -2.81 -10.07
C LEU A 17 -10.07 -3.90 -9.03
N ASP A 18 -10.96 -4.86 -9.33
CA ASP A 18 -11.27 -5.95 -8.41
C ASP A 18 -10.10 -6.94 -8.29
N GLU A 19 -9.43 -7.28 -9.41
CA GLU A 19 -8.22 -8.13 -9.41
C GLU A 19 -7.09 -7.47 -8.60
N TRP A 20 -6.89 -6.16 -8.77
CA TRP A 20 -5.92 -5.41 -7.99
C TRP A 20 -6.20 -5.48 -6.49
N VAL A 21 -7.46 -5.36 -6.07
CA VAL A 21 -7.86 -5.45 -4.66
C VAL A 21 -7.57 -6.85 -4.11
N GLU A 22 -7.87 -7.89 -4.88
CA GLU A 22 -7.58 -9.28 -4.48
C GLU A 22 -6.08 -9.52 -4.30
N ARG A 23 -5.26 -9.09 -5.26
CA ARG A 23 -3.79 -9.17 -5.19
C ARG A 23 -3.22 -8.35 -4.05
N TRP A 24 -3.72 -7.12 -3.85
CA TRP A 24 -3.31 -6.27 -2.74
C TRP A 24 -3.60 -6.94 -1.38
N ARG A 25 -4.80 -7.53 -1.23
CA ARG A 25 -5.20 -8.19 0.02
C ARG A 25 -4.45 -9.51 0.26
N GLY A 26 -4.21 -10.29 -0.79
CA GLY A 26 -3.58 -11.60 -0.71
C GLY A 26 -2.06 -11.53 -0.53
N ASP A 27 -1.40 -10.60 -1.22
CA ASP A 27 0.05 -10.56 -1.32
C ASP A 27 0.66 -9.38 -0.55
N ILE A 28 0.16 -8.16 -0.82
CA ILE A 28 0.78 -6.93 -0.29
C ILE A 28 0.50 -6.79 1.21
N VAL A 29 -0.73 -6.98 1.65
CA VAL A 29 -1.14 -6.78 3.06
C VAL A 29 -0.36 -7.70 4.02
N PRO A 30 -0.26 -9.03 3.80
CA PRO A 30 0.44 -9.90 4.73
C PRO A 30 1.92 -9.52 4.92
N LEU A 31 2.62 -9.15 3.85
CA LEU A 31 4.00 -8.72 3.94
C LEU A 31 4.15 -7.38 4.68
N ARG A 32 3.25 -6.42 4.43
CA ARG A 32 3.24 -5.15 5.17
C ARG A 32 3.04 -5.39 6.67
N LEU A 33 2.08 -6.22 7.05
CA LEU A 33 1.84 -6.58 8.46
C LEU A 33 3.06 -7.29 9.08
N LYS A 34 3.69 -8.23 8.37
CA LYS A 34 4.91 -8.93 8.83
C LYS A 34 6.06 -7.96 9.12
N LEU A 35 6.15 -6.87 8.37
CA LEU A 35 7.16 -5.83 8.55
C LEU A 35 6.79 -4.77 9.60
N GLY A 36 5.69 -4.99 10.34
CA GLY A 36 5.25 -4.13 11.43
C GLY A 36 4.46 -2.90 10.99
N PHE A 37 4.01 -2.85 9.73
CA PHE A 37 3.06 -1.82 9.31
C PHE A 37 1.63 -2.16 9.78
N GLU A 38 0.80 -1.12 9.87
CA GLU A 38 -0.63 -1.23 10.15
C GLU A 38 -1.43 -0.69 8.95
N ILE A 39 -2.48 -1.41 8.58
CA ILE A 39 -3.43 -0.98 7.55
C ILE A 39 -4.57 -0.21 8.22
N GLY A 40 -4.65 1.10 7.97
CA GLY A 40 -5.68 1.96 8.56
C GLY A 40 -7.05 1.88 7.88
N GLY A 41 -7.09 1.26 6.69
CA GLY A 41 -8.30 1.13 5.87
C GLY A 41 -7.97 1.11 4.38
N ALA A 42 -8.91 0.63 3.58
CA ALA A 42 -8.83 0.64 2.13
C ALA A 42 -10.23 0.83 1.52
N TRP A 43 -10.31 1.54 0.42
CA TRP A 43 -11.53 1.93 -0.27
C TRP A 43 -11.32 1.85 -1.79
N VAL A 44 -12.43 1.62 -2.48
CA VAL A 44 -12.50 1.58 -3.94
C VAL A 44 -13.42 2.71 -4.38
N ASP A 45 -12.91 3.63 -5.20
CA ASP A 45 -13.69 4.60 -5.95
C ASP A 45 -13.89 4.06 -7.37
N ARG A 46 -15.07 3.47 -7.62
CA ARG A 46 -15.38 2.88 -8.93
C ARG A 46 -15.66 3.94 -10.00
N GLU A 47 -16.06 5.15 -9.62
CA GLU A 47 -16.31 6.22 -10.59
C GLU A 47 -15.01 6.74 -11.20
N ARG A 48 -13.95 6.81 -10.39
CA ARG A 48 -12.61 7.26 -10.81
C ARG A 48 -11.66 6.12 -11.12
N ASN A 49 -12.09 4.87 -10.95
CA ASN A 49 -11.27 3.68 -11.02
C ASN A 49 -10.03 3.74 -10.11
N GLN A 50 -10.22 4.25 -8.88
CA GLN A 50 -9.15 4.46 -7.91
C GLN A 50 -9.25 3.49 -6.74
N PHE A 51 -8.09 3.06 -6.26
CA PHE A 51 -7.92 2.32 -5.01
C PHE A 51 -7.18 3.21 -4.01
N VAL A 52 -7.79 3.44 -2.85
CA VAL A 52 -7.27 4.34 -1.82
C VAL A 52 -7.06 3.55 -0.54
N TRP A 53 -5.89 3.70 0.10
CA TRP A 53 -5.62 2.98 1.35
C TRP A 53 -4.66 3.74 2.26
N LEU A 54 -4.71 3.39 3.55
CA LEU A 54 -3.87 3.94 4.59
C LEU A 54 -2.87 2.91 5.07
N LEU A 55 -1.61 3.33 5.11
CA LEU A 55 -0.50 2.53 5.62
C LEU A 55 0.21 3.32 6.72
N SER A 56 0.28 2.76 7.92
CA SER A 56 0.94 3.39 9.06
C SER A 56 2.11 2.55 9.54
N TYR A 57 3.11 3.23 10.10
CA TYR A 57 4.21 2.59 10.81
C TYR A 57 4.45 3.29 12.13
N GLU A 58 4.54 2.50 13.19
CA GLU A 58 4.92 2.96 14.53
C GLU A 58 5.98 2.00 15.07
N GLY A 59 7.24 2.41 15.01
CA GLY A 59 8.35 1.60 15.43
C GLY A 59 9.63 2.42 15.61
N PRO A 60 10.74 1.76 15.96
CA PRO A 60 12.01 2.44 16.26
C PRO A 60 12.68 3.00 15.00
N GLU A 61 12.45 2.40 13.83
CA GLU A 61 12.93 2.90 12.55
C GLU A 61 12.00 3.97 11.95
N THR A 62 12.45 4.63 10.89
CA THR A 62 11.60 5.51 10.08
C THR A 62 10.70 4.70 9.14
N PHE A 63 9.57 5.30 8.75
CA PHE A 63 8.70 4.73 7.72
C PHE A 63 9.46 4.42 6.43
N ALA A 64 10.38 5.31 6.02
CA ALA A 64 11.15 5.16 4.79
C ALA A 64 12.07 3.93 4.82
N GLU A 65 12.77 3.71 5.95
CA GLU A 65 13.64 2.53 6.15
C GLU A 65 12.83 1.23 6.09
N ARG A 66 11.68 1.18 6.77
CA ARG A 66 10.80 0.00 6.69
C ARG A 66 10.19 -0.21 5.31
N ASN A 67 9.86 0.87 4.61
CA ASN A 67 9.34 0.77 3.25
C ASN A 67 10.41 0.30 2.28
N ALA A 68 11.69 0.68 2.48
CA ALA A 68 12.81 0.15 1.71
C ALA A 68 13.00 -1.37 1.96
N LEU A 69 12.89 -1.83 3.22
CA LEU A 69 12.94 -3.26 3.54
C LEU A 69 11.81 -4.05 2.89
N TYR A 70 10.62 -3.46 2.74
CA TYR A 70 9.53 -4.08 1.98
C TYR A 70 9.91 -4.29 0.51
N TRP A 71 10.51 -3.29 -0.14
CA TRP A 71 10.91 -3.41 -1.54
C TRP A 71 12.10 -4.35 -1.75
N ALA A 72 12.98 -4.45 -0.77
CA ALA A 72 14.15 -5.34 -0.80
C ALA A 72 13.86 -6.77 -0.33
N SER A 73 12.63 -7.10 0.10
CA SER A 73 12.36 -8.42 0.66
C SER A 73 12.26 -9.49 -0.44
N PRO A 74 12.81 -10.70 -0.21
CA PRO A 74 12.63 -11.83 -1.13
C PRO A 74 11.16 -12.18 -1.33
N GLU A 75 10.31 -11.97 -0.32
CA GLU A 75 8.87 -12.17 -0.45
C GLU A 75 8.26 -11.20 -1.46
N ARG A 76 8.71 -9.93 -1.51
CA ARG A 76 8.21 -8.96 -2.48
C ARG A 76 8.62 -9.29 -3.90
N GLU A 77 9.85 -9.79 -4.07
CA GLU A 77 10.35 -10.30 -5.35
C GLU A 77 9.55 -11.55 -5.78
N ALA A 78 9.33 -12.49 -4.87
CA ALA A 78 8.59 -13.73 -5.11
C ALA A 78 7.10 -13.52 -5.42
N MET A 79 6.50 -12.39 -5.03
CA MET A 79 5.12 -12.04 -5.40
C MET A 79 4.94 -11.92 -6.92
N GLY A 80 6.01 -11.64 -7.67
CA GLY A 80 5.95 -11.45 -9.12
C GLY A 80 4.93 -10.38 -9.55
N LEU A 81 4.62 -9.44 -8.65
CA LEU A 81 3.63 -8.40 -8.87
C LEU A 81 4.37 -7.16 -9.35
N ASP A 82 4.21 -6.83 -10.63
CA ASP A 82 4.59 -5.52 -11.14
C ASP A 82 3.40 -4.56 -10.95
N PRO A 83 3.54 -3.48 -10.15
CA PRO A 83 2.49 -2.49 -10.03
C PRO A 83 2.09 -1.86 -11.37
N ASP A 84 3.00 -1.75 -12.33
CA ASP A 84 2.75 -1.07 -13.61
C ASP A 84 1.80 -1.87 -14.53
N ASP A 85 1.65 -3.17 -14.30
CA ASP A 85 0.64 -4.00 -14.98
C ASP A 85 -0.78 -3.50 -14.66
N TYR A 86 -0.98 -3.03 -13.42
CA TYR A 86 -2.28 -2.67 -12.85
C TYR A 86 -2.49 -1.16 -12.74
N LEU A 87 -1.45 -0.41 -12.36
CA LEU A 87 -1.56 0.97 -11.92
C LEU A 87 -1.12 1.93 -13.01
N LEU A 88 -1.99 2.87 -13.36
CA LEU A 88 -1.69 3.95 -14.29
C LEU A 88 -1.03 5.15 -13.61
N HIS A 89 -1.37 5.38 -12.35
CA HIS A 89 -0.85 6.50 -11.57
C HIS A 89 -0.86 6.18 -10.09
N THR A 90 0.15 6.64 -9.37
CA THR A 90 0.26 6.52 -7.91
C THR A 90 0.53 7.88 -7.29
N ASP A 91 -0.21 8.19 -6.22
CA ASP A 91 0.01 9.34 -5.34
C ASP A 91 0.16 8.81 -3.91
N ASP A 92 1.32 9.05 -3.30
CA ASP A 92 1.62 8.67 -1.93
C ASP A 92 1.96 9.94 -1.13
N ARG A 93 1.24 10.19 -0.04
CA ARG A 93 1.48 11.35 0.81
C ARG A 93 1.36 11.04 2.29
N THR A 94 2.21 11.65 3.09
CA THR A 94 2.12 11.59 4.56
C THR A 94 0.93 12.42 5.04
N VAL A 95 0.11 11.85 5.92
CA VAL A 95 -1.10 12.49 6.46
C VAL A 95 -1.11 12.41 7.99
N GLU A 96 -1.81 13.35 8.61
CA GLU A 96 -2.00 13.39 10.06
C GLU A 96 -3.44 13.01 10.42
N GLN A 97 -3.60 12.03 11.30
CA GLN A 97 -4.90 11.70 11.86
C GLN A 97 -5.31 12.77 12.88
N ARG A 98 -6.56 13.24 12.81
CA ARG A 98 -7.08 14.32 13.68
C ARG A 98 -8.24 13.90 14.59
N TYR A 99 -8.76 12.68 14.43
CA TYR A 99 -9.84 12.11 15.22
C TYR A 99 -9.71 10.59 15.32
#